data_AF-A0A9E5NL34-F1
#
_entry.id   AF-A0A9E5NL34-F1
#
_cell.length_a   1.000
_cell.length_b   1.000
_cell.length_c   1.000
_cell.angle_alpha   90.00
_cell.angle_beta   90.00
_cell.angle_gamma   90.00
#
_symmetry.space_group_name_H-M   'P 1'
#
loop_
_entity.id
_entity.type
_entity.pdbx_description
1 polymer ?
#
loop_
_entity_poly.entity_id
_entity_poly.type
_entity_poly.pdbx_seq_one_letter_code
_entity_poly.pdbx_strand_id
1 'polypeptide(L)'
;LNVKPLLFVEDGEIIPLEKVRTHEKAIEKLFEFVAEFSELEQAAIVQRTPNPTEETNMLLERLEPIFPDMEFPIIQYGPVLASHIGLSAMGVVVYETPEW
;
A
#
# COMPACT_ATOMS: atom_id res chain seq x y z
N LEU A 1 -2.35 -15.39 -18.08
CA LEU A 1 -2.20 -15.52 -16.61
C LEU A 1 -2.32 -14.13 -16.02
N ASN A 2 -3.48 -13.78 -15.44
CA ASN A 2 -3.79 -12.43 -14.94
C ASN A 2 -3.52 -12.34 -13.43
N VAL A 3 -2.25 -12.50 -13.04
CA VAL A 3 -1.82 -12.50 -11.64
C VAL A 3 -1.18 -11.16 -11.34
N LYS A 4 -1.60 -10.51 -10.25
CA LYS A 4 -0.97 -9.30 -9.72
C LYS A 4 -0.09 -9.72 -8.54
N PRO A 5 1.23 -9.55 -8.60
CA PRO A 5 2.10 -9.86 -7.47
C PRO A 5 1.92 -8.81 -6.37
N LEU A 6 1.79 -9.27 -5.11
CA LEU A 6 1.95 -8.41 -3.95
C LEU A 6 3.41 -8.52 -3.48
N LEU A 7 4.07 -7.37 -3.34
CA LEU A 7 5.48 -7.27 -2.95
C LEU A 7 5.55 -6.52 -1.63
N PHE A 8 6.34 -7.05 -0.70
CA PHE A 8 6.74 -6.36 0.51
C PHE A 8 8.19 -5.93 0.40
N VAL A 9 8.52 -4.83 1.08
CA VAL A 9 9.90 -4.40 1.28
C VAL A 9 10.12 -4.19 2.75
N GLU A 10 11.02 -4.97 3.33
CA GLU A 10 11.43 -4.92 4.73
C GLU A 10 12.96 -5.04 4.77
N ASP A 11 13.64 -4.20 5.55
CA ASP A 11 15.12 -4.12 5.61
C ASP A 11 15.84 -4.04 4.25
N GLY A 12 15.16 -3.48 3.24
CA GLY A 12 15.68 -3.34 1.87
C GLY A 12 15.57 -4.60 1.01
N GLU A 13 14.98 -5.69 1.52
CA GLU A 13 14.73 -6.91 0.76
C GLU A 13 13.29 -6.96 0.22
N ILE A 14 13.13 -7.39 -1.04
CA ILE A 14 11.81 -7.57 -1.65
C ILE A 14 11.33 -9.00 -1.36
N ILE A 15 10.24 -9.10 -0.60
CA ILE A 15 9.63 -10.39 -0.24
C ILE A 15 8.33 -10.56 -1.06
N PRO A 16 8.26 -11.56 -1.97
CA PRO A 16 7.03 -11.86 -2.70
C PRO A 16 6.05 -12.58 -1.77
N LEU A 17 4.90 -11.95 -1.50
CA LEU A 17 4.01 -12.41 -0.44
C LEU A 17 2.91 -13.36 -0.96
N GLU A 18 2.15 -12.94 -1.98
CA GLU A 18 1.10 -13.78 -2.55
C GLU A 18 0.77 -13.40 -4.00
N LYS A 19 0.21 -14.37 -4.75
CA LYS A 19 -0.36 -14.15 -6.08
C LYS A 19 -1.85 -13.84 -5.94
N VAL A 20 -2.23 -12.56 -6.03
CA VAL A 20 -3.65 -12.16 -6.01
C VAL A 20 -4.23 -12.09 -7.43
N ARG A 21 -5.50 -12.47 -7.56
CA ARG A 21 -6.20 -12.57 -8.86
C ARG A 21 -7.11 -11.37 -9.16
N THR A 22 -7.53 -10.63 -8.14
CA THR A 22 -8.43 -9.48 -8.24
C THR A 22 -7.83 -8.27 -7.53
N HIS A 23 -8.26 -7.07 -7.92
CA HIS A 23 -7.87 -5.83 -7.23
C HIS A 23 -8.40 -5.80 -5.80
N GLU A 24 -9.65 -6.22 -5.57
CA GLU A 24 -10.26 -6.31 -4.23
C GLU A 24 -9.41 -7.10 -3.23
N LYS A 25 -8.91 -8.29 -3.63
CA LYS A 25 -8.04 -9.10 -2.75
C LYS A 25 -6.69 -8.43 -2.50
N ALA A 26 -6.18 -7.67 -3.47
CA ALA A 26 -4.95 -6.90 -3.27
C ALA A 26 -5.17 -5.78 -2.23
N ILE A 27 -6.30 -5.07 -2.31
CA ILE A 27 -6.67 -4.02 -1.36
C ILE A 27 -6.93 -4.57 0.04
N GLU A 28 -7.59 -5.73 0.14
CA GLU A 28 -7.76 -6.44 1.41
C GLU A 28 -6.41 -6.75 2.06
N LYS A 29 -5.43 -7.24 1.29
CA LYS A 29 -4.09 -7.53 1.81
C LYS A 29 -3.31 -6.27 2.24
N LEU A 30 -3.44 -5.17 1.50
CA LEU A 30 -2.84 -3.89 1.92
C LEU A 30 -3.48 -3.38 3.21
N PHE A 31 -4.80 -3.51 3.35
CA PHE A 31 -5.50 -3.17 4.59
C PHE A 31 -5.04 -4.04 5.76
N GLU A 32 -5.02 -5.36 5.59
CA GLU A 32 -4.56 -6.32 6.61
C GLU A 32 -3.15 -5.97 7.09
N PHE A 33 -2.23 -5.70 6.16
CA PHE A 33 -0.87 -5.27 6.50
C PHE A 33 -0.82 -4.03 7.37
N VAL A 34 -1.49 -2.94 6.98
CA VAL A 34 -1.46 -1.70 7.76
C VAL A 34 -2.13 -1.89 9.13
N ALA A 35 -3.18 -2.71 9.19
CA ALA A 35 -3.91 -3.01 10.42
C ALA A 35 -3.14 -3.90 11.41
N GLU A 36 -2.03 -4.53 10.99
CA GLU A 36 -1.17 -5.31 11.88
C GLU A 36 -0.30 -4.43 12.81
N PHE A 37 -0.12 -3.15 12.48
CA PHE A 37 0.69 -2.22 13.28
C PHE A 37 -0.12 -1.65 14.45
N SER A 38 0.35 -1.91 15.68
CA SER A 38 -0.25 -1.33 16.90
C SER A 38 0.13 0.14 17.13
N GLU A 39 1.35 0.53 16.71
CA GLU A 39 1.90 1.88 16.86
C GLU A 39 2.35 2.43 15.51
N LEU A 40 1.39 2.64 14.61
CA LEU A 40 1.63 3.29 13.33
C LEU A 40 1.81 4.80 13.54
N GLU A 41 2.97 5.34 13.15
CA GLU A 41 3.28 6.77 13.29
C GLU A 41 2.94 7.53 12.00
N GLN A 42 3.29 6.96 10.85
CA GLN A 42 2.98 7.54 9.54
C GLN A 42 2.65 6.46 8.52
N ALA A 43 1.76 6.78 7.59
CA ALA A 43 1.50 5.96 6.43
C ALA A 43 1.29 6.82 5.18
N ALA A 44 1.53 6.24 4.00
CA ALA A 44 1.26 6.89 2.72
C ALA A 44 0.83 5.86 1.68
N ILE A 45 -0.09 6.24 0.80
CA ILE A 45 -0.49 5.43 -0.35
C ILE A 45 0.36 5.83 -1.55
N VAL A 46 1.07 4.87 -2.14
CA VAL A 46 1.96 5.10 -3.28
C VAL A 46 1.31 4.56 -4.54
N GLN A 47 1.10 5.40 -5.55
CA GLN A 47 0.42 5.02 -6.79
C GLN A 47 0.85 5.86 -8.01
N ARG A 48 0.27 5.58 -9.20
CA ARG A 48 0.66 6.26 -10.46
C ARG A 48 0.14 7.68 -10.65
N THR A 49 -0.84 8.13 -9.85
CA THR A 49 -1.48 9.45 -10.00
C THR A 49 -1.52 10.17 -8.65
N PRO A 50 -1.55 11.51 -8.63
CA PRO A 50 -1.65 12.26 -7.38
C PRO A 50 -3.09 12.30 -6.84
N ASN A 51 -4.10 11.93 -7.64
CA ASN A 51 -5.50 11.92 -7.24
C ASN A 51 -5.95 10.50 -6.84
N PRO A 52 -6.90 10.35 -5.90
CA PRO A 52 -7.43 9.04 -5.52
C PRO A 52 -8.02 8.30 -6.72
N THR A 53 -7.64 7.03 -6.88
CA THR A 53 -8.30 6.09 -7.79
C THR A 53 -9.44 5.37 -7.07
N GLU A 54 -10.23 4.59 -7.81
CA GLU A 54 -11.24 3.71 -7.22
C GLU A 54 -10.63 2.77 -6.16
N GLU A 55 -9.49 2.14 -6.45
CA GLU A 55 -8.82 1.27 -5.48
C GLU A 55 -8.25 2.04 -4.28
N THR A 56 -7.87 3.30 -4.48
CA THR A 56 -7.41 4.16 -3.38
C THR A 56 -8.56 4.42 -2.42
N ASN A 57 -9.73 4.79 -2.95
CA ASN A 57 -10.92 5.05 -2.14
C ASN A 57 -11.35 3.78 -1.39
N MET A 58 -11.32 2.62 -2.05
CA MET A 58 -11.63 1.34 -1.40
C MET A 58 -10.70 1.02 -0.21
N LEU A 59 -9.42 1.41 -0.30
CA LEU A 59 -8.46 1.24 0.79
C LEU A 59 -8.71 2.25 1.91
N LEU A 60 -8.90 3.53 1.56
CA LEU A 60 -9.20 4.60 2.51
C LEU A 60 -10.48 4.33 3.31
N GLU A 61 -11.56 3.87 2.66
CA GLU A 61 -12.82 3.50 3.30
C GLU A 61 -12.66 2.43 4.40
N ARG A 62 -11.59 1.62 4.32
CA ARG A 62 -11.26 0.60 5.34
C ARG A 62 -10.30 1.11 6.40
N LEU A 63 -9.35 1.98 6.02
CA LEU A 63 -8.31 2.48 6.92
C LEU A 63 -8.81 3.61 7.83
N GLU A 64 -9.56 4.57 7.29
CA GLU A 64 -10.03 5.75 8.04
C GLU A 64 -10.84 5.39 9.29
N PRO A 65 -11.72 4.36 9.29
CA PRO A 65 -12.43 3.96 10.52
C PRO A 65 -11.52 3.36 11.60
N ILE A 66 -10.38 2.79 11.23
CA ILE A 66 -9.42 2.15 12.15
C ILE A 66 -8.40 3.17 12.67
N PHE A 67 -8.00 4.11 11.83
CA PHE A 67 -7.02 5.15 12.12
C PHE A 67 -7.63 6.56 11.91
N PRO A 68 -8.63 6.96 12.72
CA PRO A 68 -9.41 8.19 12.48
C PRO A 68 -8.60 9.49 12.58
N ASP A 69 -7.48 9.46 13.30
CA ASP A 69 -6.60 10.61 13.51
C ASP A 69 -5.37 10.58 12.57
N MET A 70 -5.29 9.61 11.67
CA MET A 70 -4.17 9.46 10.73
C MET A 70 -4.53 9.94 9.34
N GLU A 71 -3.63 10.70 8.72
CA GLU A 71 -3.72 11.02 7.30
C GLU A 71 -3.02 9.97 6.45
N PHE A 72 -3.60 9.64 5.29
CA PHE A 72 -3.02 8.76 4.30
C PHE A 72 -2.72 9.53 3.00
N PRO A 73 -1.66 10.35 2.95
CA PRO A 73 -1.30 11.10 1.77
C PRO A 73 -1.03 10.18 0.57
N ILE A 74 -1.44 10.66 -0.60
CA ILE A 74 -1.21 9.98 -1.87
C ILE A 74 0.09 10.50 -2.47
N ILE A 75 1.06 9.61 -2.64
CA ILE A 75 2.36 9.90 -3.24
C ILE A 75 2.40 9.26 -4.63
N GLN A 76 2.63 10.10 -5.64
CA GLN A 76 2.84 9.62 -7.00
C GLN A 76 4.25 9.05 -7.16
N TYR A 77 4.39 7.79 -7.58
CA TYR A 77 5.70 7.26 -7.94
C TYR A 77 6.21 7.77 -9.29
N GLY A 78 7.53 7.92 -9.38
CA GLY A 78 8.22 8.38 -10.58
C GLY A 78 8.39 7.29 -11.66
N PRO A 79 8.87 7.67 -12.86
CA PRO A 79 9.03 6.77 -14.01
C PRO A 79 10.00 5.61 -13.76
N VAL A 80 11.00 5.81 -12.88
CA VAL A 80 11.95 4.75 -12.52
C VAL A 80 11.25 3.60 -11.79
N LEU A 81 10.41 3.90 -10.79
CA LEU A 81 9.63 2.85 -10.14
C LEU A 81 8.63 2.25 -11.11
N ALA A 82 7.93 3.09 -11.88
CA ALA A 82 6.95 2.65 -12.88
C ALA A 82 7.52 1.65 -13.91
N SER A 83 8.79 1.77 -14.32
CA SER A 83 9.41 0.83 -15.25
C SER A 83 9.62 -0.57 -14.67
N HIS A 84 9.69 -0.69 -13.33
CA HIS A 84 9.89 -1.97 -12.64
C HIS A 84 8.56 -2.61 -12.23
N ILE A 85 7.62 -1.83 -11.69
CA ILE A 85 6.36 -2.35 -11.11
C ILE A 85 5.13 -2.15 -12.02
N GLY A 86 5.28 -1.38 -13.10
CA GLY A 86 4.21 -1.06 -14.05
C GLY A 86 3.26 0.04 -13.56
N LEU A 87 2.44 0.56 -14.48
CA LEU A 87 1.53 1.71 -14.26
C LEU A 87 0.25 1.37 -13.51
N SER A 88 0.04 0.10 -13.16
CA SER A 88 -1.12 -0.36 -12.40
C SER A 88 -0.78 -0.68 -10.95
N ALA A 89 0.47 -0.46 -10.54
CA ALA A 89 0.89 -0.69 -9.17
C ALA A 89 0.29 0.37 -8.23
N MET A 90 -0.05 -0.10 -7.04
CA MET A 90 -0.43 0.67 -5.87
C MET A 90 0.18 -0.06 -4.66
N GLY A 91 0.59 0.69 -3.65
CA GLY A 91 1.07 0.13 -2.39
C GLY A 91 0.87 1.11 -1.25
N VAL A 92 1.26 0.66 -0.06
CA VAL A 92 1.31 1.47 1.15
C VAL A 92 2.73 1.46 1.67
N VAL A 93 3.16 2.59 2.20
CA VAL A 93 4.39 2.72 2.98
C VAL A 93 3.96 3.06 4.39
N VAL A 94 4.51 2.34 5.36
CA VAL A 94 4.23 2.51 6.78
C VAL A 94 5.54 2.84 7.48
N TYR A 95 5.45 3.67 8.52
CA TYR A 95 6.55 3.97 9.42
C TYR A 95 6.02 3.82 10.85
N GLU A 96 6.64 2.91 11.59
CA GLU A 96 6.39 2.68 13.00
C GLU A 96 7.53 3.30 13.83
N THR A 97 7.23 3.67 15.06
CA THR A 97 8.25 4.19 15.98
C THR A 97 9.26 3.07 16.29
N PRO A 98 10.57 3.28 16.10
CA PRO A 98 11.57 2.27 16.46
C PRO A 98 11.58 2.04 17.98
N GLU A 99 11.44 0.79 18.42
CA GLU A 99 11.69 0.40 19.82
C GLU A 99 13.20 0.51 20.12
N TRP A 100 13.64 1.58 20.76
CA TRP A 100 15.03 1.75 21.26
C TRP A 100 15.11 1.81 22.79
#